data_AF-A0A840VBM9-F1
#
_entry.id   AF-A0A840VBM9-F1
#
_cell.length_a   1.000
_cell.length_b   1.000
_cell.length_c   1.000
_cell.angle_alpha   90.00
_cell.angle_beta   90.00
_cell.angle_gamma   90.00
#
_symmetry.space_group_name_H-M   'P 1'
#
loop_
_entity.id
_entity.type
_entity.pdbx_description
1 polymer ?
#
loop_
_entity_poly.entity_id
_entity_poly.type
_entity_poly.pdbx_seq_one_letter_code
_entity_poly.pdbx_strand_id
1 'polypeptide(L)'
;MPIEINGADEATVGPLREALKAAAKEQDNTLTGKQTFSARVGFGVVTLTDGANIPWDCANGNMASVTLAGNRALENPTNVAAGSYVLRVIQDGTGTRTLSYGANFKFPGGTAPVLSTAAGSVDVLTFLSFGDGSLYLVSALDFQ
;
A
#
# COMPACT_ATOMS: atom_id res chain seq x y z
N MET A 1 0.62 45.88 13.04
CA MET A 1 -0.54 46.23 12.20
C MET A 1 -1.09 44.93 11.65
N PRO A 2 -2.38 44.63 11.79
CA PRO A 2 -2.96 43.46 11.12
C PRO A 2 -2.77 43.61 9.61
N ILE A 3 -2.51 42.50 8.93
CA ILE A 3 -2.35 42.49 7.48
C ILE A 3 -3.76 42.49 6.86
N GLU A 4 -4.22 43.66 6.41
CA GLU A 4 -5.53 43.78 5.75
C GLU A 4 -5.39 43.41 4.28
N ILE A 5 -6.20 42.46 3.82
CA ILE A 5 -6.44 42.29 2.39
C ILE A 5 -7.58 43.25 2.03
N ASN A 6 -7.26 44.31 1.27
CA ASN A 6 -8.22 45.30 0.78
C ASN A 6 -9.09 45.99 1.88
N GLY A 7 -8.54 46.24 3.07
CA GLY A 7 -9.25 46.96 4.14
C GLY A 7 -10.31 46.13 4.88
N ALA A 8 -10.34 44.81 4.68
CA ALA A 8 -11.19 43.92 5.47
C ALA A 8 -10.58 43.70 6.87
N ASP A 9 -11.42 43.75 7.91
CA ASP A 9 -10.99 43.51 9.29
C ASP A 9 -10.60 42.04 9.54
N GLU A 10 -9.87 41.78 10.63
CA GLU A 10 -9.44 40.42 11.00
C GLU A 10 -10.63 39.48 11.28
N ALA A 11 -11.78 40.02 11.69
CA ALA A 11 -13.00 39.24 11.87
C ALA A 11 -13.52 38.66 10.54
N THR A 12 -13.27 39.36 9.43
CA THR A 12 -13.60 38.94 8.07
C THR A 12 -12.50 38.06 7.46
N VAL A 13 -11.23 38.41 7.66
CA VAL A 13 -10.08 37.71 7.06
C VAL A 13 -9.76 36.39 7.78
N GLY A 14 -9.98 36.30 9.09
CA GLY A 14 -9.73 35.11 9.91
C GLY A 14 -10.46 33.85 9.41
N PRO A 15 -11.80 33.88 9.26
CA PRO A 15 -12.57 32.76 8.72
C PRO A 15 -12.16 32.36 7.30
N LEU A 16 -11.85 33.34 6.45
CA LEU A 16 -11.39 33.09 5.07
C LEU A 16 -10.04 32.38 5.03
N ARG A 17 -9.10 32.76 5.90
CA ARG A 17 -7.81 32.10 6.04
C ARG A 17 -7.96 30.66 6.53
N GLU A 18 -8.83 30.44 7.52
CA GLU A 18 -9.09 29.08 8.03
C GLU A 18 -9.83 28.22 6.98
N ALA A 19 -10.77 28.79 6.24
CA ALA A 19 -11.43 28.12 5.12
C ALA A 19 -10.44 27.77 3.99
N LEU A 20 -9.51 28.68 3.66
CA LEU A 20 -8.47 28.44 2.66
C LEU A 20 -7.47 27.38 3.13
N LYS A 21 -7.04 27.41 4.39
CA LYS A 21 -6.19 26.35 4.98
C LYS A 21 -6.91 25.00 5.02
N ALA A 22 -8.19 24.98 5.32
CA ALA A 22 -9.01 23.77 5.31
C ALA A 22 -9.17 23.21 3.88
N ALA A 23 -9.36 24.08 2.88
CA ALA A 23 -9.44 23.70 1.47
C ALA A 23 -8.08 23.29 0.86
N ALA A 24 -6.97 23.82 1.38
CA ALA A 24 -5.62 23.48 0.95
C ALA A 24 -5.03 22.23 1.62
N LYS A 25 -5.68 21.71 2.67
CA LYS A 25 -5.33 20.41 3.26
C LYS A 25 -5.82 19.34 2.28
N GLU A 26 -4.91 18.47 1.83
CA GLU A 26 -5.15 17.36 0.89
C GLU A 26 -6.60 16.86 0.96
N GLN A 27 -7.43 17.27 -0.01
CA GLN A 27 -8.76 16.70 -0.09
C GLN A 27 -8.57 15.24 -0.48
N ASP A 28 -8.92 14.33 0.43
CA ASP A 28 -9.38 12.99 0.10
C ASP A 28 -10.62 13.16 -0.78
N ASN A 29 -10.37 13.41 -2.06
CA ASN A 29 -11.42 13.67 -3.02
C ASN A 29 -12.09 12.32 -3.25
N THR A 30 -13.19 12.07 -2.55
CA THR A 30 -13.96 10.84 -2.72
C THR A 30 -14.66 10.90 -4.07
N LEU A 31 -14.07 10.24 -5.05
CA LEU A 31 -14.55 10.19 -6.42
C LEU A 31 -15.60 9.07 -6.54
N THR A 32 -16.88 9.42 -6.40
CA THR A 32 -18.00 8.46 -6.44
C THR A 32 -18.48 8.13 -7.86
N GLY A 33 -18.02 8.88 -8.87
CA GLY A 33 -18.38 8.69 -10.29
C GLY A 33 -17.30 7.99 -11.12
N LYS A 34 -17.61 7.72 -12.39
CA LYS A 34 -16.63 7.24 -13.37
C LYS A 34 -15.47 8.24 -13.50
N GLN A 35 -14.26 7.75 -13.33
CA GLN A 35 -13.04 8.52 -13.54
C GLN A 35 -12.45 8.18 -14.91
N THR A 36 -11.98 9.18 -15.65
CA THR A 36 -11.24 9.03 -16.90
C THR A 36 -9.93 9.80 -16.78
N PHE A 37 -8.81 9.14 -17.04
CA PHE A 37 -7.48 9.75 -17.01
C PHE A 37 -6.93 9.84 -18.43
N SER A 38 -6.35 10.98 -18.82
CA SER A 38 -5.77 11.19 -20.15
C SER A 38 -4.36 10.61 -20.31
N ALA A 39 -3.80 10.01 -19.25
CA ALA A 39 -2.48 9.40 -19.21
C ALA A 39 -2.44 8.26 -18.18
N ARG A 40 -1.27 7.61 -18.05
CA ARG A 40 -1.07 6.54 -17.06
C ARG A 40 -1.32 7.04 -15.63
N VAL A 41 -1.94 6.20 -14.81
CA VAL A 41 -2.01 6.39 -13.36
C VAL A 41 -0.89 5.58 -12.73
N GLY A 42 0.00 6.25 -12.00
CA GLY A 42 1.03 5.59 -11.22
C GLY A 42 0.50 5.21 -9.83
N PHE A 43 1.04 4.13 -9.27
CA PHE A 43 0.82 3.77 -7.88
C PHE A 43 2.13 3.99 -7.11
N GLY A 44 2.04 4.62 -5.93
CA GLY A 44 3.17 4.68 -5.01
C GLY A 44 3.49 3.28 -4.49
N VAL A 45 4.78 2.95 -4.35
CA VAL A 45 5.22 1.70 -3.72
C VAL A 45 5.52 1.96 -2.26
N VAL A 46 4.82 1.26 -1.38
CA VAL A 46 5.04 1.30 0.07
C VAL A 46 6.14 0.30 0.42
N THR A 47 7.23 0.78 1.05
CA THR A 47 8.25 -0.11 1.60
C THR A 47 7.80 -0.60 2.97
N LEU A 48 7.53 -1.90 3.10
CA LEU A 48 7.23 -2.51 4.39
C LEU A 48 8.51 -2.67 5.21
N THR A 49 8.39 -2.49 6.53
CA THR A 49 9.49 -2.73 7.47
C THR A 49 9.69 -4.24 7.66
N ASP A 50 10.94 -4.69 7.54
CA ASP A 50 11.32 -6.08 7.85
C ASP A 50 11.33 -6.31 9.37
N GLY A 51 10.22 -6.82 9.89
CA GLY A 51 10.06 -7.27 11.27
C GLY A 51 9.84 -8.79 11.32
N ALA A 52 9.98 -9.39 12.51
CA ALA A 52 9.62 -10.80 12.70
C ALA A 52 8.17 -11.08 12.24
N ASN A 53 7.29 -10.12 12.51
CA ASN A 53 5.97 -10.01 11.92
C ASN A 53 5.91 -8.71 11.10
N ILE A 54 5.28 -8.77 9.93
CA ILE A 54 5.22 -7.68 8.97
C ILE A 54 3.75 -7.31 8.79
N PRO A 55 3.31 -6.15 9.33
CA PRO A 55 1.97 -5.64 9.05
C PRO A 55 1.92 -5.06 7.63
N TRP A 56 0.80 -5.26 6.95
CA TRP A 56 0.51 -4.60 5.68
C TRP A 56 -0.81 -3.83 5.77
N ASP A 57 -0.70 -2.51 5.86
CA ASP A 57 -1.85 -1.62 5.76
C ASP A 57 -2.11 -1.23 4.31
N CYS A 58 -3.18 -1.79 3.74
CA CYS A 58 -3.58 -1.58 2.36
C CYS A 58 -4.14 -0.17 2.09
N ALA A 59 -4.41 0.64 3.13
CA ALA A 59 -4.78 2.05 2.95
C ALA A 59 -3.60 2.90 2.43
N ASN A 60 -2.36 2.49 2.72
CA ASN A 60 -1.16 3.23 2.32
C ASN A 60 -0.79 3.02 0.84
N GLY A 61 -1.42 2.06 0.16
CA GLY A 61 -1.23 1.83 -1.26
C GLY A 61 -1.43 0.38 -1.68
N ASN A 62 -1.73 0.22 -2.98
CA ASN A 62 -1.95 -1.09 -3.58
C ASN A 62 -0.66 -1.81 -3.96
N MET A 63 0.49 -1.11 -3.96
CA MET A 63 1.80 -1.70 -4.26
C MET A 63 2.69 -1.61 -3.03
N ALA A 64 3.27 -2.74 -2.64
CA ALA A 64 4.18 -2.83 -1.52
C ALA A 64 5.46 -3.58 -1.91
N SER A 65 6.55 -3.33 -1.18
CA SER A 65 7.83 -4.03 -1.34
C SER A 65 8.43 -4.35 0.02
N VAL A 66 9.04 -5.52 0.15
CA VAL A 66 9.78 -5.92 1.36
C VAL A 66 11.04 -6.70 0.99
N THR A 67 12.14 -6.41 1.67
CA THR A 67 13.35 -7.25 1.62
C THR A 67 13.43 -8.05 2.91
N LEU A 68 13.43 -9.38 2.81
CA LEU A 68 13.47 -10.27 3.95
C LEU A 68 14.91 -10.44 4.44
N ALA A 69 15.21 -10.08 5.69
CA ALA A 69 16.50 -10.35 6.32
C ALA A 69 16.49 -11.60 7.23
N GLY A 70 15.36 -12.31 7.28
CA GLY A 70 15.14 -13.49 8.11
C GLY A 70 13.87 -14.22 7.70
N ASN A 71 13.50 -15.27 8.42
CA ASN A 71 12.20 -15.92 8.24
C ASN A 71 11.13 -15.08 8.93
N ARG A 72 10.14 -14.60 8.15
CA ARG A 72 9.15 -13.62 8.60
C ARG A 72 7.73 -14.16 8.48
N ALA A 73 6.82 -13.54 9.23
CA ALA A 73 5.39 -13.72 9.08
C ALA A 73 4.75 -12.45 8.49
N LEU A 74 4.10 -12.55 7.34
CA LEU A 74 3.22 -11.51 6.83
C LEU A 74 1.89 -11.60 7.58
N GLU A 75 1.61 -10.59 8.40
CA GLU A 75 0.37 -10.54 9.17
C GLU A 75 -0.85 -10.37 8.26
N ASN A 76 -2.04 -10.65 8.80
CA ASN A 76 -3.27 -10.34 8.08
C ASN A 76 -3.29 -8.85 7.70
N PRO A 77 -3.55 -8.53 6.42
CA PRO A 77 -3.59 -7.15 5.97
C PRO A 77 -4.77 -6.42 6.61
N THR A 78 -4.61 -5.11 6.83
CA THR A 78 -5.68 -4.21 7.30
C THR A 78 -6.16 -3.32 6.18
N ASN A 79 -7.39 -2.79 6.31
CA ASN A 79 -7.98 -1.84 5.36
C ASN A 79 -8.03 -2.36 3.91
N VAL A 80 -8.21 -3.67 3.75
CA VAL A 80 -8.39 -4.30 2.44
C VAL A 80 -9.74 -3.88 1.86
N ALA A 81 -9.70 -3.26 0.69
CA ALA A 81 -10.87 -2.96 -0.13
C ALA A 81 -10.94 -3.93 -1.32
N ALA A 82 -12.03 -3.90 -2.09
CA ALA A 82 -12.08 -4.62 -3.35
C ALA A 82 -11.08 -4.03 -4.36
N GLY A 83 -10.30 -4.87 -5.02
CA GLY A 83 -9.28 -4.43 -5.97
C GLY A 83 -8.07 -5.37 -6.05
N SER A 84 -7.01 -4.85 -6.66
CA SER A 84 -5.75 -5.57 -6.86
C SER A 84 -4.65 -4.99 -5.99
N TYR A 85 -3.88 -5.88 -5.37
CA TYR A 85 -2.72 -5.57 -4.54
C TYR A 85 -1.50 -6.31 -5.05
N VAL A 86 -0.32 -5.72 -4.95
CA VAL A 86 0.94 -6.33 -5.37
C VAL A 86 1.96 -6.19 -4.25
N LEU A 87 2.57 -7.30 -3.86
CA LEU A 87 3.70 -7.35 -2.95
C LEU A 87 4.93 -7.87 -3.70
N ARG A 88 5.96 -7.04 -3.80
CA ARG A 88 7.29 -7.47 -4.22
C ARG A 88 8.08 -7.95 -3.01
N VAL A 89 8.46 -9.22 -3.02
CA VAL A 89 9.27 -9.84 -1.97
C VAL A 89 10.69 -10.04 -2.51
N ILE A 90 11.69 -9.61 -1.74
CA ILE A 90 13.10 -9.64 -2.16
C ILE A 90 13.90 -10.41 -1.11
N GLN A 91 14.73 -11.36 -1.55
CA GLN A 91 15.71 -12.01 -0.68
C GLN A 91 16.84 -11.02 -0.32
N ASP A 92 17.33 -11.07 0.92
CA ASP A 92 18.57 -10.36 1.25
C ASP A 92 19.79 -10.94 0.51
N GLY A 93 20.98 -10.40 0.80
CA GLY A 93 22.23 -10.87 0.22
C GLY A 93 22.64 -12.29 0.62
N THR A 94 21.90 -12.96 1.51
CA THR A 94 22.15 -14.36 1.91
C THR A 94 21.19 -15.32 1.18
N GLY A 95 19.91 -14.95 1.09
CA GLY A 95 18.87 -15.82 0.57
C GLY A 95 18.33 -16.81 1.60
N THR A 96 17.55 -17.78 1.12
CA THR A 96 16.91 -18.84 1.93
C THR A 96 15.96 -18.31 3.00
N ARG A 97 15.39 -17.12 2.79
CA ARG A 97 14.36 -16.54 3.66
C ARG A 97 13.00 -17.06 3.28
N THR A 98 12.19 -17.39 4.28
CA THR A 98 10.80 -17.81 4.09
C THR A 98 9.83 -16.73 4.57
N LEU A 99 8.66 -16.67 3.92
CA LEU A 99 7.53 -15.86 4.37
C LEU A 99 6.35 -16.77 4.70
N SER A 100 5.91 -16.75 5.95
CA SER A 100 4.60 -17.31 6.33
C SER A 100 3.51 -16.24 6.20
N TYR A 101 2.25 -16.66 6.16
CA TYR A 101 1.13 -15.77 5.84
C TYR A 101 0.00 -15.93 6.85
N GLY A 102 -0.68 -14.82 7.17
CA GLY A 102 -1.94 -14.84 7.90
C GLY A 102 -3.07 -15.57 7.17
N ALA A 103 -4.16 -15.85 7.90
CA ALA A 103 -5.29 -16.63 7.40
C ALA A 103 -6.12 -15.95 6.29
N ASN A 104 -5.98 -14.63 6.11
CA ASN A 104 -6.70 -13.87 5.09
C ASN A 104 -6.07 -14.03 3.69
N PHE A 105 -4.82 -14.48 3.60
CA PHE A 105 -4.20 -14.84 2.33
C PHE A 105 -4.74 -16.20 1.87
N LYS A 106 -5.34 -16.23 0.69
CA LYS A 106 -5.93 -17.42 0.08
C LYS A 106 -5.06 -17.87 -1.08
N PHE A 107 -4.72 -19.16 -1.08
CA PHE A 107 -3.83 -19.73 -2.07
C PHE A 107 -4.56 -20.73 -2.98
N PRO A 108 -4.23 -20.79 -4.28
CA PRO A 108 -4.71 -21.85 -5.16
C PRO A 108 -4.40 -23.22 -4.58
N GLY A 109 -5.42 -24.08 -4.43
CA GLY A 109 -5.27 -25.40 -3.83
C GLY A 109 -4.93 -25.40 -2.32
N GLY A 110 -4.98 -24.25 -1.65
CA GLY A 110 -4.72 -24.12 -0.21
C GLY A 110 -3.23 -24.09 0.18
N THR A 111 -2.31 -24.08 -0.79
CA THR A 111 -0.87 -24.15 -0.53
C THR A 111 -0.19 -22.82 -0.87
N ALA A 112 0.53 -22.24 0.11
CA ALA A 112 1.30 -21.02 -0.09
C ALA A 112 2.40 -21.21 -1.16
N PRO A 113 2.75 -20.16 -1.92
CA PRO A 113 3.85 -20.24 -2.89
C PRO A 113 5.17 -20.47 -2.16
N VAL A 114 6.06 -21.24 -2.78
CA VAL A 114 7.44 -21.38 -2.32
C VAL A 114 8.24 -20.23 -2.90
N LEU A 115 8.76 -19.34 -2.05
CA LEU A 115 9.58 -18.21 -2.51
C LEU A 115 10.92 -18.68 -3.07
N SER A 116 11.45 -17.90 -4.00
CA SER A 116 12.79 -18.08 -4.54
C SER A 116 13.83 -17.83 -3.45
N THR A 117 14.89 -18.64 -3.41
CA THR A 117 15.82 -18.67 -2.27
C THR A 117 17.21 -18.14 -2.58
N ALA A 118 17.54 -17.82 -3.83
CA ALA A 118 18.86 -17.26 -4.12
C ALA A 118 18.96 -15.84 -3.57
N ALA A 119 20.18 -15.44 -3.21
CA ALA A 119 20.45 -14.09 -2.72
C ALA A 119 20.00 -13.04 -3.76
N GLY A 120 19.23 -12.05 -3.31
CA GLY A 120 18.69 -11.01 -4.18
C GLY A 120 17.55 -11.43 -5.12
N SER A 121 17.11 -12.70 -5.12
CA SER A 121 15.94 -13.12 -5.91
C SER A 121 14.71 -12.29 -5.56
N VAL A 122 13.91 -12.00 -6.59
CA VAL A 122 12.68 -11.24 -6.46
C VAL A 122 11.49 -12.10 -6.83
N ASP A 123 10.48 -12.11 -5.96
CA ASP A 123 9.18 -12.71 -6.19
C ASP A 123 8.10 -11.61 -6.21
N VAL A 124 7.13 -11.74 -7.11
CA VAL A 124 5.99 -10.81 -7.21
C VAL A 124 4.71 -11.56 -6.91
N LEU A 125 4.09 -11.20 -5.79
CA LEU A 125 2.84 -11.76 -5.30
C LEU A 125 1.71 -10.78 -5.62
N THR A 126 0.81 -11.14 -6.52
CA THR A 126 -0.38 -10.34 -6.84
C THR A 126 -1.57 -10.93 -6.10
N PHE A 127 -2.37 -10.09 -5.47
CA PHE A 127 -3.56 -10.48 -4.75
C PHE A 127 -4.77 -9.75 -5.29
N LEU A 128 -5.89 -10.47 -5.40
CA LEU A 128 -7.20 -9.90 -5.67
C LEU A 128 -8.05 -9.96 -4.41
N SER A 129 -8.79 -8.90 -4.13
CA SER A 129 -9.83 -8.84 -3.10
C SER A 129 -11.16 -8.46 -3.73
N PHE A 130 -12.23 -9.03 -3.20
CA PHE A 130 -13.60 -8.71 -3.59
C PHE A 130 -14.35 -7.94 -2.48
N GLY A 131 -13.63 -7.42 -1.47
CA GLY A 131 -14.18 -6.62 -0.38
C GLY A 131 -14.60 -7.42 0.86
N ASP A 132 -14.26 -8.71 0.93
CA ASP A 132 -14.51 -9.60 2.07
C ASP A 132 -13.33 -9.65 3.07
N GLY A 133 -12.30 -8.83 2.85
CA GLY A 133 -11.07 -8.82 3.64
C GLY A 133 -10.08 -9.94 3.31
N SER A 134 -10.40 -10.83 2.36
CA SER A 134 -9.49 -11.88 1.88
C SER A 134 -8.66 -11.41 0.68
N LEU A 135 -7.45 -11.95 0.57
CA LEU A 135 -6.53 -11.71 -0.54
C LEU A 135 -6.21 -13.01 -1.28
N TYR A 136 -6.75 -13.17 -2.48
CA TYR A 136 -6.56 -14.35 -3.33
C TYR A 136 -5.32 -14.20 -4.21
N LEU A 137 -4.33 -15.09 -4.03
CA LEU A 137 -3.01 -14.98 -4.64
C LEU A 137 -2.96 -15.49 -6.09
N VAL A 138 -2.20 -14.77 -6.91
CA VAL A 138 -1.46 -15.23 -8.10
C VAL A 138 0.00 -14.84 -7.94
N SER A 139 0.94 -15.77 -8.10
CA SER A 139 2.38 -15.53 -7.91
C SER A 139 3.17 -15.65 -9.20
N ALA A 140 4.13 -14.76 -9.41
CA ALA A 140 5.23 -14.90 -10.36
C ALA A 140 6.54 -14.91 -9.56
N LEU A 141 7.36 -15.94 -9.76
CA LEU A 141 8.51 -16.25 -8.91
C LEU A 141 9.81 -16.21 -9.72
N ASP A 142 10.91 -16.04 -9.01
CA ASP A 142 12.30 -16.17 -9.50
C ASP A 142 12.68 -15.17 -10.59
N PHE A 143 12.39 -13.89 -10.37
CA PHE A 143 12.96 -12.82 -11.18
C PHE A 143 14.41 -12.55 -10.73
N GLN A 144 15.29 -12.40 -11.72
CA GLN A 144 16.73 -12.13 -11.57
C GLN A 144 17.09 -10.70 -11.95
#